data_AF-A0A268U9X7-F1
#
_entry.id   AF-A0A268U9X7-F1
#
_cell.length_a   1.000
_cell.length_b   1.000
_cell.length_c   1.000
_cell.angle_alpha   90.00
_cell.angle_beta   90.00
_cell.angle_gamma   90.00
#
_symmetry.space_group_name_H-M   'P 1'
#
loop_
_entity.id
_entity.type
_entity.pdbx_description
1 polymer ?
#
loop_
_entity_poly.entity_id
_entity_poly.type
_entity_poly.pdbx_seq_one_letter_code
_entity_poly.pdbx_strand_id
1 'polypeptide(L)'
;MSSNPKNIRKIFILCEGKTEEIYLKGLFDGFLPSSRYALNSTKKNSYKNFQYLIQRSEKLYDIFIVIMDLDRAKADETEYKHLEKLISVIKKRKNKSHIFLTHSNFEDWLRHHFKPPIKKEKLAEKLGCKDTGELKSKEDIFQIIQNTGGSIENAEKYFKDLALFCDKDLNIHKNNKNSLQSNLFYFRKHIEAIF
;
A
#
# COMPACT_ATOMS: atom_id res chain seq x y z
N MET A 1 -10.67 25.97 31.70
CA MET A 1 -9.61 24.97 31.39
C MET A 1 -9.66 24.72 29.90
N SER A 2 -8.67 25.21 29.15
CA SER A 2 -8.59 24.98 27.71
C SER A 2 -8.18 23.52 27.47
N SER A 3 -9.04 22.75 26.82
CA SER A 3 -8.62 21.50 26.20
C SER A 3 -7.67 21.86 25.06
N ASN A 4 -6.37 21.66 25.27
CA ASN A 4 -5.38 21.74 24.21
C ASN A 4 -5.86 20.83 23.07
N PRO A 5 -6.10 21.32 21.83
CA PRO A 5 -6.55 20.45 20.76
C PRO A 5 -5.50 19.36 20.59
N LYS A 6 -5.87 18.09 20.80
CA LYS A 6 -5.02 16.94 20.49
C LYS A 6 -4.46 17.20 19.09
N ASN A 7 -3.15 17.42 19.00
CA ASN A 7 -2.48 17.79 17.76
C ASN A 7 -2.79 16.70 16.71
N ILE A 8 -3.70 16.99 15.78
CA ILE A 8 -4.19 16.01 14.81
C ILE A 8 -3.03 15.72 13.87
N ARG A 9 -2.46 14.51 13.98
CA ARG A 9 -1.36 14.10 13.10
C ARG A 9 -1.83 14.05 11.66
N LYS A 10 -1.12 14.75 10.78
CA LYS A 10 -1.39 14.72 9.34
C LYS A 10 -0.65 13.55 8.71
N ILE A 11 -1.38 12.69 8.00
CA ILE A 11 -0.81 11.54 7.30
C ILE A 11 -0.64 11.86 5.82
N PHE A 12 0.53 11.52 5.26
CA PHE A 12 0.72 11.47 3.82
C PHE A 12 0.84 10.02 3.36
N ILE A 13 -0.09 9.61 2.51
CA ILE A 13 -0.15 8.29 1.93
C ILE A 13 0.31 8.40 0.48
N LEU A 14 1.37 7.68 0.14
CA LEU A 14 1.98 7.65 -1.18
C LEU A 14 1.79 6.26 -1.75
N CYS A 15 1.20 6.15 -2.93
CA CYS A 15 1.04 4.88 -3.65
C CYS A 15 1.69 4.94 -5.04
N GLU A 16 2.05 3.77 -5.57
CA GLU A 16 2.72 3.69 -6.88
C GLU A 16 1.79 4.07 -8.02
N GLY A 17 0.66 3.37 -8.16
CA GLY A 17 -0.28 3.55 -9.25
C GLY A 17 -1.62 4.18 -8.87
N LYS A 18 -2.43 4.40 -9.90
CA LYS A 18 -3.80 4.93 -9.76
C LYS A 18 -4.75 3.87 -9.19
N THR A 19 -4.54 2.59 -9.49
CA THR A 19 -5.34 1.48 -8.97
C THR A 19 -5.31 1.45 -7.44
N GLU A 20 -4.12 1.59 -6.85
CA GLU A 20 -3.87 1.63 -5.42
C GLU A 20 -4.53 2.84 -4.80
N GLU A 21 -4.39 4.01 -5.43
CA GLU A 21 -5.03 5.24 -4.96
C GLU A 21 -6.55 5.08 -4.88
N ILE A 22 -7.17 4.55 -5.93
CA ILE A 22 -8.61 4.36 -5.99
C ILE A 22 -9.06 3.29 -4.99
N TYR A 23 -8.37 2.15 -4.95
CA TYR A 23 -8.67 1.08 -3.99
C TYR A 23 -8.59 1.58 -2.55
N LEU A 24 -7.54 2.34 -2.20
CA LEU A 24 -7.34 2.87 -0.86
C LEU A 24 -8.41 3.92 -0.52
N LYS A 25 -8.83 4.76 -1.48
CA LYS A 25 -9.97 5.68 -1.27
C LYS A 25 -11.24 4.93 -0.91
N GLY A 26 -11.63 3.94 -1.72
CA GLY A 26 -12.81 3.13 -1.44
C GLY A 26 -12.68 2.34 -0.12
N LEU A 27 -11.48 1.89 0.22
CA LEU A 27 -11.21 1.27 1.52
C LEU A 27 -11.40 2.27 2.67
N PHE A 28 -10.97 3.53 2.52
CA PHE A 28 -11.07 4.61 3.51
C PHE A 28 -12.48 5.14 3.72
N ASP A 29 -13.33 5.04 2.71
CA ASP A 29 -14.72 5.48 2.77
C ASP A 29 -15.44 4.77 3.93
N GLY A 30 -15.86 5.57 4.92
CA GLY A 30 -16.54 5.09 6.11
C GLY A 30 -15.67 4.85 7.35
N PHE A 31 -14.33 4.89 7.25
CA PHE A 31 -13.46 4.77 8.43
C PHE A 31 -12.50 5.95 8.66
N LEU A 32 -12.15 6.73 7.61
CA LEU A 32 -11.18 7.81 7.74
C LEU A 32 -11.66 9.16 7.21
N PRO A 33 -11.73 10.21 8.04
CA PRO A 33 -12.04 11.54 7.55
C PRO A 33 -10.95 12.04 6.59
N SER A 34 -11.35 12.48 5.39
CA SER A 34 -10.44 13.01 4.36
C SER A 34 -9.61 14.21 4.83
N SER A 35 -10.03 14.92 5.88
CA SER A 35 -9.27 16.01 6.49
C SER A 35 -8.01 15.55 7.23
N ARG A 36 -7.85 14.25 7.51
CA ARG A 36 -6.73 13.70 8.28
C ARG A 36 -5.59 13.11 7.44
N TYR A 37 -5.81 12.92 6.14
CA TYR A 37 -4.80 12.36 5.25
C TYR A 37 -4.76 13.05 3.89
N ALA A 38 -3.57 13.12 3.31
CA ALA A 38 -3.41 13.30 1.88
C ALA A 38 -3.06 11.94 1.26
N LEU A 39 -3.66 11.61 0.13
CA LEU A 39 -3.38 10.39 -0.61
C LEU A 39 -3.04 10.73 -2.05
N ASN A 40 -1.81 10.42 -2.46
CA ASN A 40 -1.31 10.69 -3.79
C ASN A 40 -0.72 9.43 -4.42
N SER A 41 -1.07 9.18 -5.69
CA SER A 41 -0.26 8.34 -6.57
C SER A 41 0.84 9.15 -7.26
N THR A 42 1.87 8.48 -7.78
CA THR A 42 2.91 9.15 -8.56
C THR A 42 3.11 8.50 -9.92
N LYS A 43 3.18 9.33 -10.97
CA LYS A 43 3.56 8.84 -12.31
C LYS A 43 5.03 8.38 -12.40
N LYS A 44 5.85 8.70 -11.39
CA LYS A 44 7.27 8.34 -11.30
C LYS A 44 7.47 7.27 -10.23
N ASN A 45 7.36 6.01 -10.64
CA ASN A 45 7.34 4.84 -9.78
C ASN A 45 8.71 4.32 -9.33
N SER A 46 9.69 5.19 -9.07
CA SER A 46 10.98 4.75 -8.49
C SER A 46 11.03 4.97 -6.99
N TYR A 47 11.69 4.07 -6.26
CA TYR A 47 11.83 4.20 -4.80
C TYR A 47 12.59 5.48 -4.42
N LYS A 48 13.52 5.93 -5.28
CA LYS A 48 14.22 7.22 -5.14
C LYS A 48 13.26 8.41 -5.15
N ASN A 49 12.24 8.39 -6.01
CA ASN A 49 11.28 9.48 -6.11
C ASN A 49 10.40 9.57 -4.85
N PHE A 50 9.99 8.42 -4.30
CA PHE A 50 9.26 8.38 -3.02
C PHE A 50 10.10 8.95 -1.88
N GLN A 51 11.38 8.59 -1.82
CA GLN A 51 12.31 9.17 -0.84
C GLN A 51 12.34 10.71 -0.95
N TYR A 52 12.45 11.25 -2.16
CA TYR A 52 12.46 12.70 -2.40
C TYR A 52 11.14 13.36 -1.97
N LEU A 53 9.99 12.75 -2.28
CA LEU A 53 8.68 13.26 -1.88
C LEU A 53 8.51 13.33 -0.36
N ILE A 54 8.97 12.29 0.36
CA ILE A 54 8.97 12.27 1.83
C ILE A 54 9.80 13.42 2.39
N GLN A 55 11.04 13.58 1.90
CA GLN A 55 11.94 14.64 2.36
C GLN A 55 11.37 16.03 2.11
N ARG A 56 10.78 16.26 0.92
CA ARG A 56 10.22 17.57 0.55
C ARG A 56 8.99 17.96 1.37
N SER A 57 8.27 16.99 1.92
CA SER A 57 7.00 17.21 2.62
C SER A 57 7.07 16.93 4.12
N GLU A 58 8.27 16.71 4.67
CA GLU A 58 8.47 16.35 6.08
C GLU A 58 7.96 17.38 7.09
N LYS A 59 7.89 18.66 6.69
CA LYS A 59 7.38 19.76 7.52
C LYS A 59 5.85 19.87 7.49
N LEU A 60 5.21 19.23 6.50
CA LEU A 60 3.76 19.32 6.27
C LEU A 60 2.99 18.15 6.88
N TYR A 61 3.66 17.00 6.99
CA TYR A 61 3.06 15.75 7.44
C TYR A 61 3.89 15.12 8.54
N ASP A 62 3.19 14.63 9.55
CA ASP A 62 3.80 13.90 10.65
C ASP A 62 4.16 12.49 10.17
N ILE A 63 3.19 11.79 9.60
CA ILE A 63 3.26 10.35 9.31
C ILE A 63 3.29 10.13 7.80
N PHE A 64 4.18 9.24 7.36
CA PHE A 64 4.28 8.84 5.96
C PHE A 64 3.96 7.37 5.82
N ILE A 65 2.99 7.05 4.97
CA ILE A 65 2.62 5.69 4.63
C ILE A 65 2.90 5.49 3.14
N VAL A 66 3.73 4.51 2.82
CA VAL A 66 4.09 4.20 1.43
C VAL A 66 3.47 2.86 1.05
N ILE A 67 2.86 2.75 -0.13
CA ILE A 67 2.34 1.51 -0.71
C ILE A 67 2.96 1.36 -2.10
N MET A 68 3.76 0.31 -2.30
CA MET A 68 4.50 0.12 -3.56
C MET A 68 4.65 -1.35 -3.92
N ASP A 69 4.94 -1.60 -5.19
CA ASP A 69 5.24 -2.94 -5.67
C ASP A 69 6.73 -3.28 -5.49
N LEU A 70 7.04 -4.57 -5.38
CA LEU A 70 8.41 -5.09 -5.25
C LEU A 70 9.09 -5.41 -6.59
N ASP A 71 8.36 -5.35 -7.70
CA ASP A 71 8.82 -5.75 -9.04
C ASP A 71 10.12 -5.07 -9.47
N ARG A 72 10.26 -3.77 -9.24
CA ARG A 72 11.45 -2.99 -9.59
C ARG A 72 12.68 -3.43 -8.82
N ALA A 73 12.56 -3.61 -7.51
CA ALA A 73 13.65 -4.10 -6.67
C ALA A 73 14.05 -5.55 -6.98
N LYS A 74 13.15 -6.33 -7.60
CA LYS A 74 13.47 -7.66 -8.12
C LYS A 74 14.30 -7.59 -9.39
N ALA A 75 13.89 -6.74 -10.32
CA ALA A 75 14.45 -6.66 -11.66
C ALA A 75 15.76 -5.84 -11.72
N ASP A 76 15.92 -4.84 -10.86
CA ASP A 76 17.03 -3.89 -10.91
C ASP A 76 17.68 -3.70 -9.52
N GLU A 77 18.98 -3.99 -9.44
CA GLU A 77 19.79 -3.86 -8.23
C GLU A 77 19.94 -2.39 -7.78
N THR A 78 19.86 -1.44 -8.71
CA THR A 78 19.85 0.00 -8.40
C THR A 78 18.55 0.38 -7.70
N GLU A 79 17.40 -0.09 -8.21
CA GLU A 79 16.11 0.11 -7.55
C GLU A 79 16.07 -0.61 -6.20
N TYR A 80 16.66 -1.81 -6.10
CA TYR A 80 16.81 -2.50 -4.82
C TYR A 80 17.55 -1.64 -3.78
N LYS A 81 18.70 -1.05 -4.14
CA LYS A 81 19.43 -0.12 -3.26
C LYS A 81 18.62 1.12 -2.91
N HIS A 82 17.77 1.61 -3.82
CA HIS A 82 16.87 2.71 -3.54
C HIS A 82 15.75 2.32 -2.56
N LEU A 83 15.22 1.10 -2.65
CA LEU A 83 14.25 0.57 -1.69
C LEU A 83 14.87 0.43 -0.29
N GLU A 84 16.09 -0.10 -0.17
CA GLU A 84 16.80 -0.20 1.12
C GLU A 84 16.94 1.19 1.78
N LYS A 85 17.30 2.21 0.98
CA LYS A 85 17.41 3.60 1.45
C LYS A 85 16.05 4.17 1.87
N LEU A 86 14.99 3.93 1.10
CA LEU A 86 13.64 4.36 1.44
C LEU A 86 13.16 3.76 2.77
N ILE A 87 13.34 2.46 2.96
CA ILE A 87 13.00 1.77 4.22
C ILE A 87 13.80 2.36 5.39
N SER A 88 15.10 2.63 5.21
CA SER A 88 15.94 3.28 6.23
C SER A 88 15.43 4.68 6.60
N VAL A 89 15.05 5.49 5.61
CA VAL A 89 14.47 6.83 5.83
C VAL A 89 13.17 6.74 6.63
N ILE A 90 12.27 5.83 6.27
CA ILE A 90 11.00 5.62 6.98
C ILE A 90 11.25 5.16 8.42
N LYS A 91 12.14 4.18 8.62
CA LYS A 91 12.49 3.63 9.94
C LYS A 91 13.02 4.69 10.90
N LYS A 92 13.81 5.65 10.40
CA LYS A 92 14.37 6.75 11.21
C LYS A 92 13.31 7.71 11.77
N ARG A 93 12.12 7.79 11.17
CA ARG A 93 11.08 8.76 11.60
C ARG A 93 10.44 8.40 12.95
N LYS A 94 10.50 7.13 13.38
CA LYS A 94 10.00 6.64 14.69
C LYS A 94 8.57 7.08 15.06
N ASN A 95 7.73 7.41 14.08
CA ASN A 95 6.45 8.08 14.29
C ASN A 95 5.28 7.34 13.61
N LYS A 96 5.33 6.01 13.58
CA LYS A 96 4.36 5.15 12.87
C LYS A 96 4.36 5.30 11.34
N SER A 97 5.30 6.06 10.77
CA SER A 97 5.56 5.99 9.32
C SER A 97 5.93 4.57 8.93
N HIS A 98 5.42 4.09 7.80
CA HIS A 98 5.58 2.71 7.38
C HIS A 98 5.62 2.56 5.85
N ILE A 99 6.12 1.41 5.40
CA ILE A 99 6.07 1.00 3.99
C ILE A 99 5.38 -0.36 3.85
N PHE A 100 4.42 -0.38 2.94
CA PHE A 100 3.68 -1.54 2.53
C PHE A 100 4.11 -1.95 1.12
N LEU A 101 4.48 -3.21 0.97
CA LEU A 101 5.07 -3.79 -0.21
C LEU A 101 4.23 -4.96 -0.66
N THR A 102 3.85 -4.98 -1.94
CA THR A 102 3.12 -6.09 -2.55
C THR A 102 3.98 -6.80 -3.61
N HIS A 103 3.82 -8.13 -3.70
CA HIS A 103 4.54 -8.96 -4.66
C HIS A 103 3.57 -9.72 -5.57
N SER A 104 3.73 -9.78 -6.90
CA SER A 104 4.65 -9.01 -7.77
C SER A 104 4.20 -7.59 -7.99
N ASN A 105 2.89 -7.39 -7.93
CA ASN A 105 2.27 -6.11 -8.08
C ASN A 105 0.95 -6.06 -7.32
N PHE A 106 0.32 -4.91 -7.31
CA PHE A 106 -0.91 -4.71 -6.55
C PHE A 106 -2.05 -5.66 -6.96
N GLU A 107 -2.11 -6.12 -8.21
CA GLU A 107 -3.14 -7.10 -8.62
C GLU A 107 -3.01 -8.45 -7.90
N ASP A 108 -1.81 -8.84 -7.45
CA ASP A 108 -1.65 -10.02 -6.59
C ASP A 108 -2.36 -9.82 -5.24
N TRP A 109 -2.40 -8.60 -4.70
CA TRP A 109 -3.22 -8.30 -3.53
C TRP A 109 -4.72 -8.41 -3.84
N LEU A 110 -5.16 -7.81 -4.95
CA LEU A 110 -6.57 -7.77 -5.34
C LEU A 110 -7.16 -9.17 -5.58
N ARG A 111 -6.47 -10.04 -6.30
CA ARG A 111 -7.01 -11.38 -6.65
C ARG A 111 -7.22 -12.30 -5.45
N HIS A 112 -6.55 -12.05 -4.32
CA HIS A 112 -6.72 -12.81 -3.08
C HIS A 112 -7.89 -12.32 -2.22
N HIS A 113 -8.64 -11.31 -2.66
CA HIS A 113 -9.92 -10.98 -2.04
C HIS A 113 -10.96 -12.10 -2.24
N PHE A 114 -10.79 -12.94 -3.26
CA PHE A 114 -11.73 -13.99 -3.62
C PHE A 114 -11.29 -15.37 -3.10
N LYS A 115 -12.27 -16.25 -2.91
CA LYS A 115 -12.05 -17.66 -2.54
C LYS A 115 -12.75 -18.60 -3.54
N PRO A 116 -12.01 -19.46 -4.25
CA PRO A 116 -10.53 -19.51 -4.32
C PRO A 116 -9.94 -18.24 -4.96
N PRO A 117 -8.63 -17.95 -4.78
CA PRO A 117 -7.99 -16.82 -5.44
C PRO A 117 -8.16 -16.86 -6.94
N ILE A 118 -8.46 -15.71 -7.55
CA ILE A 118 -8.64 -15.62 -9.00
C ILE A 118 -7.27 -15.69 -9.68
N LYS A 119 -7.21 -16.33 -10.85
CA LYS A 119 -6.01 -16.27 -11.70
C LYS A 119 -5.78 -14.83 -12.16
N LYS A 120 -4.52 -14.39 -12.22
CA LYS A 120 -4.20 -12.97 -12.47
C LYS A 120 -4.80 -12.45 -13.77
N GLU A 121 -4.76 -13.25 -14.83
CA GLU A 121 -5.32 -12.95 -16.15
C GLU A 121 -6.86 -12.87 -16.18
N LYS A 122 -7.54 -13.40 -15.16
CA LYS A 122 -9.00 -13.35 -15.01
C LYS A 122 -9.48 -12.25 -14.06
N LEU A 123 -8.57 -11.52 -13.43
CA LEU A 123 -8.94 -10.49 -12.46
C LEU A 123 -9.74 -9.35 -13.11
N ALA A 124 -9.28 -8.84 -14.26
CA ALA A 124 -9.99 -7.76 -14.97
C ALA A 124 -11.42 -8.19 -15.34
N GLU A 125 -11.57 -9.37 -15.94
CA GLU A 125 -12.87 -9.95 -16.30
C GLU A 125 -13.79 -10.11 -15.08
N LYS A 126 -13.25 -10.65 -13.97
CA LYS A 126 -13.98 -10.81 -12.71
C LYS A 126 -14.49 -9.48 -12.14
N LEU A 127 -13.77 -8.39 -12.38
CA LEU A 127 -14.10 -7.04 -11.95
C LEU A 127 -14.90 -6.24 -13.00
N GLY A 128 -15.39 -6.92 -14.05
CA GLY A 128 -16.19 -6.29 -15.09
C GLY A 128 -15.41 -5.28 -15.94
N CYS A 129 -14.11 -5.51 -16.10
CA CYS A 129 -13.22 -4.76 -16.99
C CYS A 129 -12.90 -5.59 -18.24
N LYS A 130 -12.73 -4.91 -19.38
CA LYS A 130 -12.32 -5.55 -20.64
C LYS A 130 -10.87 -6.04 -20.59
N ASP A 131 -10.00 -5.28 -19.92
CA ASP A 131 -8.57 -5.55 -19.81
C ASP A 131 -7.96 -4.92 -18.55
N THR A 132 -6.65 -5.12 -18.36
CA THR A 132 -5.89 -4.55 -17.25
C THR A 132 -5.71 -3.03 -17.35
N GLY A 133 -5.88 -2.44 -18.53
CA GLY A 133 -5.84 -0.99 -18.73
C GLY A 133 -7.06 -0.33 -18.09
N GLU A 134 -8.26 -0.86 -18.35
CA GLU A 134 -9.50 -0.38 -17.75
C GLU A 134 -9.48 -0.52 -16.22
N LEU A 135 -8.87 -1.61 -15.71
CA LEU A 135 -8.72 -1.82 -14.27
C LEU A 135 -8.01 -0.65 -13.57
N LYS A 136 -7.03 -0.01 -14.22
CA LYS A 136 -6.27 1.12 -13.67
C LYS A 136 -7.07 2.40 -13.47
N SER A 137 -8.21 2.49 -14.15
CA SER A 137 -9.14 3.63 -14.09
C SER A 137 -10.47 3.30 -13.44
N LYS A 138 -10.64 2.09 -12.88
CA LYS A 138 -11.92 1.63 -12.33
C LYS A 138 -12.17 2.28 -10.96
N GLU A 139 -12.93 3.38 -10.93
CA GLU A 139 -13.13 4.25 -9.75
C GLU A 139 -13.79 3.57 -8.55
N ASP A 140 -14.55 2.50 -8.79
CA ASP A 140 -15.33 1.76 -7.80
C ASP A 140 -14.75 0.37 -7.51
N ILE A 141 -13.46 0.15 -7.80
CA ILE A 141 -12.81 -1.18 -7.71
C ILE A 141 -13.03 -1.87 -6.35
N PHE A 142 -12.95 -1.12 -5.24
CA PHE A 142 -13.15 -1.68 -3.90
C PHE A 142 -14.60 -2.17 -3.70
N GLN A 143 -15.58 -1.36 -4.11
CA GLN A 143 -17.00 -1.73 -4.02
C GLN A 143 -17.35 -2.90 -4.95
N ILE A 144 -16.78 -2.94 -6.16
CA ILE A 144 -16.96 -4.06 -7.09
C ILE A 144 -16.41 -5.36 -6.47
N ILE A 145 -15.23 -5.32 -5.85
CA ILE A 145 -14.67 -6.50 -5.17
C ILE A 145 -15.64 -7.01 -4.12
N GLN A 146 -16.20 -6.14 -3.28
CA GLN A 146 -17.18 -6.52 -2.28
C GLN A 146 -18.46 -7.12 -2.90
N ASN A 147 -19.01 -6.46 -3.92
CA ASN A 147 -20.25 -6.87 -4.60
C ASN A 147 -20.09 -8.17 -5.39
N THR A 148 -18.87 -8.53 -5.78
CA THR A 148 -18.58 -9.77 -6.54
C THR A 148 -18.13 -10.94 -5.66
N GLY A 149 -18.31 -10.82 -4.34
CA GLY A 149 -18.05 -11.86 -3.35
C GLY A 149 -16.62 -11.87 -2.80
N GLY A 150 -15.84 -10.83 -3.06
CA GLY A 150 -14.52 -10.63 -2.49
C GLY A 150 -14.56 -9.93 -1.13
N SER A 151 -13.53 -10.12 -0.31
CA SER A 151 -13.38 -9.42 0.97
C SER A 151 -11.90 -9.21 1.29
N ILE A 152 -11.57 -8.10 1.94
CA ILE A 152 -10.19 -7.78 2.32
C ILE A 152 -9.65 -8.79 3.33
N GLU A 153 -10.49 -9.30 4.23
CA GLU A 153 -10.14 -10.33 5.22
C GLU A 153 -9.62 -11.61 4.56
N ASN A 154 -10.07 -11.93 3.34
CA ASN A 154 -9.55 -13.07 2.59
C ASN A 154 -8.08 -12.84 2.18
N ALA A 155 -7.77 -11.65 1.66
CA ALA A 155 -6.41 -11.28 1.28
C ALA A 155 -5.52 -11.21 2.53
N GLU A 156 -6.00 -10.58 3.61
CA GLU A 156 -5.27 -10.49 4.87
C GLU A 156 -4.94 -11.88 5.44
N LYS A 157 -5.93 -12.78 5.50
CA LYS A 157 -5.74 -14.15 5.99
C LYS A 157 -4.77 -14.95 5.11
N TYR A 158 -4.74 -14.70 3.81
CA TYR A 158 -3.80 -15.38 2.91
C TYR A 158 -2.36 -14.91 3.14
N PHE A 159 -2.14 -13.59 3.17
CA PHE A 159 -0.80 -13.03 3.22
C PHE A 159 -0.16 -13.00 4.61
N LYS A 160 -0.95 -13.04 5.70
CA LYS A 160 -0.42 -12.97 7.08
C LYS A 160 0.59 -14.07 7.44
N ASP A 161 0.47 -15.24 6.80
CA ASP A 161 1.28 -16.42 7.11
C ASP A 161 2.48 -16.57 6.15
N LEU A 162 2.65 -15.64 5.20
CA LEU A 162 3.74 -15.67 4.23
C LEU A 162 4.97 -14.92 4.72
N ALA A 163 6.15 -15.42 4.34
CA ALA A 163 7.42 -14.79 4.65
C ALA A 163 7.55 -13.43 3.93
N LEU A 164 7.87 -12.38 4.70
CA LEU A 164 7.94 -11.01 4.20
C LEU A 164 9.38 -10.59 3.91
N PHE A 165 9.57 -9.77 2.89
CA PHE A 165 10.78 -9.02 2.57
C PHE A 165 10.96 -7.84 3.53
N CYS A 166 9.87 -7.16 3.91
CA CYS A 166 9.90 -6.07 4.88
C CYS A 166 8.81 -6.29 5.94
N ASP A 167 9.21 -6.48 7.19
CA ASP A 167 8.29 -6.74 8.29
C ASP A 167 7.70 -5.46 8.91
N LYS A 168 6.82 -5.65 9.90
CA LYS A 168 6.17 -4.56 10.65
C LYS A 168 7.15 -3.65 11.41
N ASP A 169 8.38 -4.11 11.64
CA ASP A 169 9.44 -3.39 12.35
C ASP A 169 10.47 -2.79 11.37
N LEU A 170 10.14 -2.83 10.07
CA LEU A 170 10.97 -2.33 8.96
C LEU A 170 12.34 -3.01 8.93
N ASN A 171 12.39 -4.31 9.21
CA ASN A 171 13.57 -5.14 8.95
C ASN A 171 13.47 -5.80 7.58
N ILE A 172 14.61 -5.87 6.89
CA ILE A 172 14.71 -6.40 5.54
C ILE A 172 15.17 -7.86 5.58
N HIS A 173 14.38 -8.76 5.02
CA HIS A 173 14.65 -10.19 4.89
C HIS A 173 14.93 -10.51 3.42
N LYS A 174 16.18 -10.29 2.98
CA LYS A 174 16.58 -10.33 1.57
C LYS A 174 16.20 -11.62 0.84
N ASN A 175 16.24 -12.76 1.55
CA ASN A 175 15.89 -14.06 1.00
C ASN A 175 14.43 -14.14 0.51
N ASN A 176 13.56 -13.30 1.08
CA ASN A 176 12.15 -13.24 0.71
C ASN A 176 11.88 -12.28 -0.45
N LYS A 177 12.90 -11.60 -1.01
CA LYS A 177 12.72 -10.66 -2.14
C LYS A 177 11.92 -11.29 -3.27
N ASN A 178 12.11 -12.60 -3.52
CA ASN A 178 11.51 -13.31 -4.63
C ASN A 178 10.18 -14.02 -4.36
N SER A 179 9.70 -14.03 -3.12
CA SER A 179 8.52 -14.81 -2.70
C SER A 179 7.21 -14.03 -2.83
N LEU A 180 6.11 -14.74 -3.10
CA LEU A 180 4.74 -14.22 -2.95
C LEU A 180 4.51 -13.74 -1.53
N GLN A 181 4.10 -12.47 -1.42
CA GLN A 181 3.93 -11.77 -0.17
C GLN A 181 3.15 -10.47 -0.39
N SER A 182 2.60 -9.96 0.69
CA SER A 182 2.14 -8.60 0.77
C SER A 182 2.05 -8.25 2.24
N ASN A 183 2.87 -7.32 2.73
CA ASN A 183 2.75 -6.89 4.12
C ASN A 183 1.55 -5.92 4.31
N LEU A 184 0.79 -5.63 3.25
CA LEU A 184 -0.46 -4.86 3.28
C LEU A 184 -1.53 -5.52 4.15
N PHE A 185 -1.40 -6.80 4.51
CA PHE A 185 -2.36 -7.49 5.37
C PHE A 185 -2.56 -6.85 6.75
N TYR A 186 -1.58 -6.11 7.28
CA TYR A 186 -1.75 -5.41 8.57
C TYR A 186 -2.02 -3.91 8.40
N PHE A 187 -2.25 -3.44 7.18
CA PHE A 187 -2.47 -2.04 6.87
C PHE A 187 -3.62 -1.43 7.65
N ARG A 188 -4.81 -2.06 7.65
CA ARG A 188 -5.98 -1.55 8.39
C ARG A 188 -5.68 -1.36 9.88
N LYS A 189 -5.14 -2.40 10.51
CA LYS A 189 -4.72 -2.37 11.92
C LYS A 189 -3.66 -1.29 12.19
N HIS A 190 -2.74 -1.07 11.27
CA HIS A 190 -1.72 -0.03 11.39
C HIS A 190 -2.34 1.36 11.33
N ILE A 191 -3.27 1.57 10.40
CA ILE A 191 -4.00 2.84 10.27
C ILE A 191 -4.90 3.10 11.48
N GLU A 192 -5.65 2.11 11.95
CA GLU A 192 -6.44 2.19 13.19
C GLU A 192 -5.59 2.56 14.41
N ALA A 193 -4.36 2.04 14.52
CA ALA A 193 -3.46 2.36 15.61
C ALA A 193 -2.86 3.79 15.54
N ILE A 194 -3.03 4.49 14.43
CA ILE A 194 -2.61 5.89 14.27
C ILE A 194 -3.72 6.87 14.66
N PHE A 195 -4.98 6.50 14.44
CA PHE A 195 -6.15 7.39 14.54
C PHE A 195 -6.91 7.31 15.86
#